data_AF-A0A934DQ15-F1
#
_entry.id   AF-A0A934DQ15-F1
#
_cell.length_a   1.000
_cell.length_b   1.000
_cell.length_c   1.000
_cell.angle_alpha   90.00
_cell.angle_beta   90.00
_cell.angle_gamma   90.00
#
_symmetry.space_group_name_H-M   'P 1'
#
loop_
_entity.id
_entity.type
_entity.pdbx_description
1 polymer ?
#
loop_
_entity_poly.entity_id
_entity_poly.type
_entity_poly.pdbx_seq_one_letter_code
_entity_poly.pdbx_strand_id
1 'polypeptide(L)'
;MQPVNLLVGLGVAALWAGAVGCGYDFDAPFTEPWKPGVDASDGALDVTQETKTDASGGKGGSAGKGGTGGAAGTGGASGQGGTAGQGGAAAQGGSAGQGGASGTGGIAGGGAGGGGLEDCTNGVDDNGDGHIDCADSACTAGYTCVPAAPAGLWSQTGFHRSHAGGDPSIDCGPGFTTTTFHAGIQPTVGDSCACTCEPPTGGSCGDSVRHYSVKDCAGASKPVSQGICEPAENSAAESYDGNLQLVSTGNCASTAVASFAQPTWMIAHEFCRPALQGGGCPDGNECVPKPDASYSWNACVEQSGDAACPTAFGSKFTVHAAYADTRACNPAGCGCGTPSGVSCIGTLGQYADGACSVATGPAQPVDGQCHALNAAAFLSLSASTQGGACSSDGSATKMGSVVASEPHTLCCQP
;
A
#
# COMPACT_ATOMS: atom_id res chain seq x y z
N MET A 1 -51.27 21.36 50.73
CA MET A 1 -52.69 21.72 50.80
C MET A 1 -53.32 21.45 49.44
N GLN A 2 -54.35 20.60 49.44
CA GLN A 2 -55.36 20.24 48.41
C GLN A 2 -55.02 20.13 46.90
N PRO A 3 -55.49 19.05 46.24
CA PRO A 3 -55.51 18.89 44.79
C PRO A 3 -56.83 19.39 44.16
N VAL A 4 -56.82 19.66 42.85
CA VAL A 4 -58.04 19.93 42.06
C VAL A 4 -58.17 18.89 40.94
N ASN A 5 -59.29 18.17 40.99
CA ASN A 5 -59.85 17.28 39.95
C ASN A 5 -60.40 18.10 38.76
N LEU A 6 -60.36 17.56 37.53
CA LEU A 6 -61.57 17.41 36.70
C LEU A 6 -61.37 16.48 35.49
N LEU A 7 -62.27 15.49 35.38
CA LEU A 7 -62.56 14.67 34.18
C LEU A 7 -63.29 15.48 33.10
N VAL A 8 -63.17 15.05 31.83
CA VAL A 8 -64.17 14.87 30.72
C VAL A 8 -63.30 14.67 29.45
N GLY A 9 -63.43 13.71 28.52
CA GLY A 9 -64.51 12.83 28.07
C GLY A 9 -64.76 13.06 26.56
N LEU A 10 -64.65 11.99 25.73
CA LEU A 10 -65.05 11.87 24.30
C LEU A 10 -64.14 12.58 23.26
N GLY A 11 -63.81 12.08 22.07
CA GLY A 11 -64.17 10.90 21.29
C GLY A 11 -63.86 11.18 19.79
N VAL A 12 -63.69 10.12 19.01
CA VAL A 12 -63.75 10.04 17.52
C VAL A 12 -62.53 10.51 16.70
N ALA A 13 -61.86 9.56 16.03
CA ALA A 13 -61.86 9.43 14.55
C ALA A 13 -60.75 8.46 14.11
N ALA A 14 -61.16 7.28 13.63
CA ALA A 14 -60.31 6.37 12.88
C ALA A 14 -60.14 6.89 11.45
N LEU A 15 -58.90 7.05 11.00
CA LEU A 15 -58.56 7.39 9.62
C LEU A 15 -57.69 6.27 9.04
N TRP A 16 -58.25 5.64 8.01
CA TRP A 16 -57.59 4.73 7.09
C TRP A 16 -56.56 5.50 6.24
N ALA A 17 -55.34 4.96 6.14
CA ALA A 17 -54.42 5.27 5.04
C ALA A 17 -53.72 3.97 4.63
N GLY A 18 -54.01 3.51 3.41
CA GLY A 18 -53.39 2.35 2.81
C GLY A 18 -51.93 2.62 2.46
N ALA A 19 -51.06 1.69 2.84
CA ALA A 19 -49.71 1.61 2.33
C ALA A 19 -49.66 0.54 1.24
N VAL A 20 -49.33 0.99 0.03
CA VAL A 20 -49.03 0.17 -1.14
C VAL A 20 -47.69 -0.51 -0.87
N GLY A 21 -47.72 -1.84 -0.73
CA GLY A 21 -46.52 -2.66 -0.69
C GLY A 21 -46.07 -3.01 -2.10
N CYS A 22 -44.86 -2.57 -2.48
CA CYS A 22 -44.13 -3.16 -3.60
C CYS A 22 -43.37 -4.38 -3.05
N GLY A 23 -43.88 -5.57 -3.33
CA GLY A 23 -43.15 -6.82 -3.14
C GLY A 23 -42.20 -7.02 -4.33
N TYR A 24 -40.91 -7.16 -4.05
CA TYR A 24 -39.96 -7.73 -4.99
C TYR A 24 -39.99 -9.25 -4.83
N ASP A 25 -40.38 -9.94 -5.89
CA ASP A 25 -40.34 -11.39 -6.05
C ASP A 25 -38.92 -11.78 -6.47
N PHE A 26 -38.29 -12.68 -5.71
CA PHE A 26 -36.93 -13.17 -5.94
C PHE A 26 -36.92 -14.70 -5.93
N ASP A 27 -37.75 -15.34 -6.77
CA ASP A 27 -37.66 -16.77 -7.04
C ASP A 27 -37.86 -17.08 -8.53
N ALA A 28 -36.78 -17.00 -9.32
CA ALA A 28 -36.72 -17.65 -10.63
C ALA A 28 -35.31 -18.19 -10.92
N PRO A 29 -35.11 -19.52 -11.01
CA PRO A 29 -33.83 -20.12 -11.40
C PRO A 29 -33.58 -19.93 -12.91
N PHE A 30 -32.44 -19.34 -13.24
CA PHE A 30 -31.94 -19.18 -14.61
C PHE A 30 -31.41 -20.53 -15.12
N THR A 31 -32.19 -21.21 -15.95
CA THR A 31 -31.72 -22.36 -16.74
C THR A 31 -31.94 -22.06 -18.22
N GLU A 32 -30.86 -21.79 -18.96
CA GLU A 32 -30.86 -21.94 -20.42
C GLU A 32 -29.79 -22.95 -20.84
N PRO A 33 -30.13 -23.94 -21.69
CA PRO A 33 -29.19 -24.93 -22.19
C PRO A 33 -28.48 -24.46 -23.46
N TRP A 34 -27.15 -24.63 -23.44
CA TRP A 34 -26.23 -24.48 -24.57
C TRP A 34 -26.56 -25.49 -25.68
N LYS A 35 -26.70 -25.02 -26.94
CA LYS A 35 -26.69 -25.88 -28.14
C LYS A 35 -25.51 -25.48 -29.05
N PRO A 36 -24.60 -26.41 -29.39
CA PRO A 36 -23.63 -26.22 -30.45
C PRO A 36 -24.20 -26.67 -31.80
N GLY A 37 -24.16 -25.79 -32.80
CA GLY A 37 -24.47 -26.09 -34.20
C GLY A 37 -23.20 -26.33 -34.99
N VAL A 38 -23.11 -27.51 -35.61
CA VAL A 38 -22.13 -27.94 -36.61
C VAL A 38 -22.72 -27.75 -38.01
N ASP A 39 -21.87 -27.29 -38.95
CA ASP A 39 -21.67 -27.80 -40.33
C ASP A 39 -20.85 -26.76 -41.13
N ALA A 40 -19.60 -27.08 -41.52
CA ALA A 40 -19.15 -27.49 -42.87
C ALA A 40 -19.15 -26.29 -43.86
N SER A 41 -18.12 -25.98 -44.66
CA SER A 41 -17.01 -26.73 -45.26
C SER A 41 -15.97 -25.74 -45.85
N ASP A 42 -14.90 -26.28 -46.46
CA ASP A 42 -13.86 -25.64 -47.29
C ASP A 42 -12.66 -25.13 -46.49
N GLY A 43 -11.40 -25.42 -46.79
CA GLY A 43 -10.72 -26.18 -47.84
C GLY A 43 -9.21 -26.02 -47.57
N ALA A 44 -8.45 -27.09 -47.71
CA ALA A 44 -7.01 -27.12 -47.45
C ALA A 44 -6.19 -26.43 -48.56
N LEU A 45 -5.08 -25.76 -48.18
CA LEU A 45 -3.81 -25.52 -48.92
C LEU A 45 -2.94 -24.59 -48.04
N ASP A 46 -1.89 -25.07 -47.39
CA ASP A 46 -0.50 -25.21 -47.83
C ASP A 46 0.38 -23.94 -47.63
N VAL A 47 1.64 -24.20 -47.27
CA VAL A 47 2.85 -23.38 -47.25
C VAL A 47 3.26 -22.68 -45.94
N THR A 48 4.35 -23.24 -45.40
CA THR A 48 5.31 -22.69 -44.44
C THR A 48 6.00 -21.41 -44.92
N GLN A 49 6.08 -20.35 -44.08
CA GLN A 49 7.35 -19.70 -43.71
C GLN A 49 7.17 -18.52 -42.73
N GLU A 50 8.24 -18.35 -41.94
CA GLU A 50 8.62 -17.30 -41.00
C GLU A 50 8.17 -15.86 -41.36
N THR A 51 7.79 -15.06 -40.35
CA THR A 51 8.68 -14.03 -39.74
C THR A 51 7.93 -13.10 -38.76
N LYS A 52 8.58 -12.90 -37.59
CA LYS A 52 8.77 -11.66 -36.81
C LYS A 52 7.63 -10.89 -36.11
N THR A 53 8.00 -10.46 -34.88
CA THR A 53 7.74 -9.18 -34.16
C THR A 53 6.30 -8.98 -33.63
N ASP A 54 5.98 -8.63 -32.38
CA ASP A 54 6.67 -8.04 -31.21
C ASP A 54 5.89 -8.45 -29.93
N ALA A 55 6.51 -8.74 -28.78
CA ALA A 55 6.78 -7.80 -27.66
C ALA A 55 5.63 -6.80 -27.41
N SER A 56 5.07 -6.61 -26.21
CA SER A 56 5.73 -6.47 -24.90
C SER A 56 4.70 -6.46 -23.76
N GLY A 57 4.82 -7.40 -22.81
CA GLY A 57 4.24 -7.30 -21.48
C GLY A 57 5.20 -6.59 -20.54
N GLY A 58 4.76 -5.45 -19.99
CA GLY A 58 5.56 -4.57 -19.13
C GLY A 58 5.95 -5.22 -17.80
N LYS A 59 7.21 -5.02 -17.41
CA LYS A 59 7.81 -5.45 -16.15
C LYS A 59 7.51 -4.45 -15.03
N GLY A 60 7.10 -4.94 -13.87
CA GLY A 60 7.08 -4.21 -12.60
C GLY A 60 8.50 -4.05 -12.05
N GLY A 61 8.86 -2.81 -11.71
CA GLY A 61 10.15 -2.40 -11.16
C GLY A 61 10.33 -2.73 -9.69
N SER A 62 11.61 -2.85 -9.31
CA SER A 62 12.15 -3.41 -8.08
C SER A 62 12.06 -2.50 -6.84
N ALA A 63 11.94 -3.13 -5.67
CA ALA A 63 12.08 -2.51 -4.36
C ALA A 63 13.53 -2.11 -4.06
N GLY A 64 13.73 -0.86 -3.64
CA GLY A 64 15.00 -0.34 -3.10
C GLY A 64 15.16 -0.71 -1.62
N LYS A 65 16.37 -1.17 -1.25
CA LYS A 65 16.76 -1.49 0.13
C LYS A 65 17.20 -0.23 0.88
N GLY A 66 16.77 -0.12 2.14
CA GLY A 66 17.20 0.91 3.08
C GLY A 66 18.65 0.75 3.54
N GLY A 67 19.29 1.89 3.81
CA GLY A 67 20.60 1.98 4.46
C GLY A 67 20.47 2.17 5.97
N THR A 68 21.39 1.55 6.71
CA THR A 68 21.81 1.90 8.07
C THR A 68 23.35 1.86 8.04
N GLY A 69 24.07 2.88 8.47
CA GLY A 69 24.35 3.22 9.88
C GLY A 69 25.87 3.08 10.09
N GLY A 70 26.56 4.17 10.46
CA GLY A 70 28.03 4.23 10.50
C GLY A 70 28.69 3.63 11.75
N ALA A 71 30.02 3.54 11.73
CA ALA A 71 30.89 3.44 12.91
C ALA A 71 32.32 3.92 12.60
N ALA A 72 33.01 4.36 13.66
CA ALA A 72 34.12 5.29 13.72
C ALA A 72 35.55 4.72 13.53
N GLY A 73 36.49 5.64 13.23
CA GLY A 73 37.71 5.87 14.04
C GLY A 73 38.98 5.04 13.78
N THR A 74 40.05 5.72 13.37
CA THR A 74 41.49 5.61 13.76
C THR A 74 42.28 6.45 12.73
N GLY A 75 43.34 7.22 13.00
CA GLY A 75 44.20 7.44 14.15
C GLY A 75 45.61 7.78 13.61
N GLY A 76 46.03 9.05 13.72
CA GLY A 76 47.43 9.51 13.84
C GLY A 76 48.39 9.45 12.64
N ALA A 77 49.02 10.59 12.32
CA ALA A 77 50.49 10.75 12.43
C ALA A 77 50.93 12.21 12.19
N SER A 78 51.82 12.64 13.07
CA SER A 78 52.58 13.89 13.14
C SER A 78 53.65 14.04 12.05
N GLY A 79 54.03 15.29 11.72
CA GLY A 79 55.30 15.59 11.04
C GLY A 79 55.57 17.09 10.87
N GLN A 80 56.68 17.57 11.45
CA GLN A 80 57.35 18.89 11.35
C GLN A 80 57.69 19.25 9.88
N GLY A 81 58.07 20.45 9.43
CA GLY A 81 58.61 21.69 10.00
C GLY A 81 59.67 22.26 9.02
N GLY A 82 59.67 23.59 8.76
CA GLY A 82 60.74 24.39 8.10
C GLY A 82 60.84 24.31 6.56
N THR A 83 61.39 25.26 5.79
CA THR A 83 61.91 26.64 5.95
C THR A 83 62.09 27.25 4.55
N ALA A 84 61.92 28.57 4.46
CA ALA A 84 62.50 29.60 3.57
C ALA A 84 63.19 29.29 2.21
N GLY A 85 62.87 30.14 1.22
CA GLY A 85 63.70 30.56 0.08
C GLY A 85 62.95 31.60 -0.77
N GLN A 86 63.21 32.91 -0.59
CA GLN A 86 63.88 33.82 -1.56
C GLN A 86 63.40 33.65 -3.02
N GLY A 87 63.01 34.65 -3.80
CA GLY A 87 63.15 36.11 -3.79
C GLY A 87 63.17 36.56 -5.26
N GLY A 88 62.47 37.62 -5.63
CA GLY A 88 62.46 38.14 -7.00
C GLY A 88 61.59 39.38 -7.16
N ALA A 89 62.26 40.55 -7.19
CA ALA A 89 61.72 41.90 -7.28
C ALA A 89 61.02 42.18 -8.64
N ALA A 90 59.86 42.83 -8.63
CA ALA A 90 59.62 44.27 -8.85
C ALA A 90 59.82 44.78 -10.30
N ALA A 91 58.73 45.28 -10.89
CA ALA A 91 58.74 46.44 -11.78
C ALA A 91 57.40 47.19 -11.65
N GLN A 92 57.48 48.40 -11.11
CA GLN A 92 56.48 49.46 -11.21
C GLN A 92 56.63 50.19 -12.55
N GLY A 93 55.54 50.78 -13.04
CA GLY A 93 55.59 52.06 -13.74
C GLY A 93 54.75 52.15 -15.01
N GLY A 94 53.78 53.07 -15.01
CA GLY A 94 53.21 53.62 -16.25
C GLY A 94 51.75 54.03 -16.14
N SER A 95 51.49 55.27 -15.72
CA SER A 95 50.18 55.92 -15.78
C SER A 95 50.01 56.71 -17.10
N ALA A 96 48.74 56.92 -17.46
CA ALA A 96 48.16 57.99 -18.28
C ALA A 96 47.78 57.68 -19.75
N GLY A 97 46.50 57.93 -20.04
CA GLY A 97 45.92 58.04 -21.38
C GLY A 97 44.37 58.02 -21.34
N GLN A 98 43.75 59.19 -21.18
CA GLN A 98 42.32 59.39 -21.45
C GLN A 98 42.07 59.56 -22.97
N GLY A 99 40.91 59.11 -23.44
CA GLY A 99 40.19 59.70 -24.58
C GLY A 99 40.08 58.83 -25.84
N GLY A 100 38.85 58.44 -26.20
CA GLY A 100 38.50 57.89 -27.51
C GLY A 100 37.10 57.29 -27.54
N ALA A 101 36.15 58.04 -28.11
CA ALA A 101 34.76 57.65 -28.29
C ALA A 101 34.56 56.60 -29.41
N SER A 102 33.38 55.96 -29.36
CA SER A 102 32.67 55.26 -30.45
C SER A 102 33.44 54.29 -31.34
N GLY A 103 33.15 53.01 -31.15
CA GLY A 103 33.38 51.96 -32.13
C GLY A 103 32.20 51.00 -32.15
N THR A 104 31.17 51.34 -32.91
CA THR A 104 30.23 50.36 -33.48
C THR A 104 31.01 49.47 -34.46
N GLY A 105 31.06 48.17 -34.16
CA GLY A 105 31.47 47.09 -35.07
C GLY A 105 31.05 45.79 -34.39
N GLY A 106 29.98 45.11 -34.80
CA GLY A 106 29.66 44.77 -36.17
C GLY A 106 30.37 43.45 -36.48
N ILE A 107 29.80 42.33 -36.02
CA ILE A 107 30.05 41.02 -36.62
C ILE A 107 28.83 40.72 -37.46
N ALA A 108 28.83 41.25 -38.68
CA ALA A 108 27.96 40.76 -39.73
C ALA A 108 28.57 39.45 -40.24
N GLY A 109 28.01 38.33 -39.80
CA GLY A 109 27.99 37.08 -40.53
C GLY A 109 26.62 36.93 -41.20
N GLY A 110 26.28 37.84 -42.12
CA GLY A 110 25.07 37.71 -42.93
C GLY A 110 25.30 36.71 -44.06
N GLY A 111 24.34 35.80 -44.26
CA GLY A 111 24.32 34.99 -45.47
C GLY A 111 23.40 33.78 -45.48
N ALA A 112 22.08 33.96 -45.33
CA ALA A 112 21.07 33.53 -46.30
C ALA A 112 19.68 33.53 -45.64
N GLY A 113 18.75 34.28 -46.22
CA GLY A 113 17.32 34.10 -45.99
C GLY A 113 16.90 32.69 -46.42
N GLY A 114 17.00 31.76 -45.48
CA GLY A 114 16.20 30.55 -45.45
C GLY A 114 15.27 30.70 -44.27
N GLY A 115 13.96 30.52 -44.48
CA GLY A 115 13.02 30.33 -43.39
C GLY A 115 13.36 29.04 -42.63
N GLY A 116 14.46 29.08 -41.88
CA GLY A 116 14.79 28.11 -40.85
C GLY A 116 13.77 28.22 -39.74
N LEU A 117 13.45 27.08 -39.15
CA LEU A 117 12.59 27.01 -37.99
C LEU A 117 13.30 27.73 -36.81
N GLU A 118 12.63 28.67 -36.16
CA GLU A 118 13.13 29.37 -34.96
C GLU A 118 13.21 28.40 -33.78
N ASP A 119 14.36 28.32 -33.08
CA ASP A 119 14.47 27.62 -31.80
C ASP A 119 14.32 28.61 -30.64
N CYS A 120 13.06 28.75 -30.23
CA CYS A 120 12.59 29.70 -29.24
C CYS A 120 13.06 29.47 -27.78
N THR A 121 14.10 28.67 -27.56
CA THR A 121 14.61 28.34 -26.23
C THR A 121 16.12 28.41 -26.08
N ASN A 122 16.85 28.88 -27.09
CA ASN A 122 18.31 28.77 -27.10
C ASN A 122 19.04 30.10 -26.81
N GLY A 123 18.32 31.22 -26.68
CA GLY A 123 18.92 32.53 -26.40
C GLY A 123 19.50 33.21 -27.63
N VAL A 124 19.24 32.71 -28.84
CA VAL A 124 19.78 33.19 -30.12
C VAL A 124 18.62 33.66 -31.01
N ASP A 125 18.93 34.56 -31.94
CA ASP A 125 18.06 34.94 -33.06
C ASP A 125 18.44 34.03 -34.23
N ASP A 126 17.69 32.96 -34.44
CA ASP A 126 18.07 31.88 -35.37
C ASP A 126 17.77 32.23 -36.83
N ASN A 127 16.74 33.07 -37.05
CA ASN A 127 16.35 33.51 -38.39
C ASN A 127 17.01 34.85 -38.82
N GLY A 128 17.68 35.53 -37.89
CA GLY A 128 18.48 36.73 -38.12
C GLY A 128 17.67 38.00 -38.34
N ASP A 129 16.42 38.06 -37.86
CA ASP A 129 15.54 39.23 -38.01
C ASP A 129 15.75 40.30 -36.91
N GLY A 130 16.65 40.04 -35.97
CA GLY A 130 17.00 40.91 -34.85
C GLY A 130 16.21 40.63 -33.57
N HIS A 131 15.37 39.59 -33.55
CA HIS A 131 14.56 39.21 -32.40
C HIS A 131 14.97 37.84 -31.86
N ILE A 132 15.24 37.76 -30.56
CA ILE A 132 15.66 36.52 -29.88
C ILE A 132 14.44 35.87 -29.22
N ASP A 133 14.23 34.57 -29.41
CA ASP A 133 13.23 33.75 -28.70
C ASP A 133 11.85 34.44 -28.53
N CYS A 134 11.43 34.74 -27.29
CA CYS A 134 10.13 35.38 -27.02
C CYS A 134 10.01 36.83 -27.53
N ALA A 135 11.11 37.48 -27.92
CA ALA A 135 11.05 38.75 -28.64
C ALA A 135 10.68 38.55 -30.12
N ASP A 136 10.84 37.33 -30.66
CA ASP A 136 10.51 36.95 -32.02
C ASP A 136 9.03 36.56 -32.14
N SER A 137 8.36 37.17 -33.14
CA SER A 137 6.97 36.89 -33.48
C SER A 137 6.71 35.41 -33.83
N ALA A 138 7.68 34.69 -34.39
CA ALA A 138 7.61 33.26 -34.71
C ALA A 138 7.45 32.39 -33.46
N CYS A 139 7.96 32.85 -32.30
CA CYS A 139 7.91 32.12 -31.03
C CYS A 139 6.66 32.41 -30.21
N THR A 140 6.00 33.55 -30.44
CA THR A 140 4.86 34.01 -29.62
C THR A 140 3.66 33.06 -29.61
N ALA A 141 3.54 32.14 -30.59
CA ALA A 141 2.51 31.11 -30.58
C ALA A 141 2.77 30.08 -29.46
N GLY A 142 3.99 29.55 -29.38
CA GLY A 142 4.37 28.46 -28.47
C GLY A 142 5.03 28.88 -27.16
N TYR A 143 5.50 30.13 -27.04
CA TYR A 143 6.34 30.59 -25.92
C TYR A 143 5.83 31.89 -25.32
N THR A 144 6.13 32.16 -24.05
CA THR A 144 5.71 33.38 -23.37
C THR A 144 6.73 33.82 -22.33
N CYS A 145 6.82 35.14 -22.12
CA CYS A 145 7.58 35.70 -21.02
C CYS A 145 6.81 35.56 -19.70
N VAL A 146 7.45 34.98 -18.70
CA VAL A 146 6.95 34.88 -17.31
C VAL A 146 8.02 35.42 -16.36
N PRO A 147 7.67 35.82 -15.12
CA PRO A 147 8.68 36.18 -14.14
C PRO A 147 9.67 35.05 -13.94
N ALA A 148 10.96 35.38 -13.93
CA ALA A 148 12.01 34.43 -13.66
C ALA A 148 11.92 33.94 -12.22
N ALA A 149 12.23 32.67 -12.01
CA ALA A 149 12.34 32.12 -10.67
C ALA A 149 13.36 32.93 -9.84
N PRO A 150 13.04 33.24 -8.56
CA PRO A 150 14.00 33.92 -7.71
C PRO A 150 15.20 33.01 -7.43
N ALA A 151 16.38 33.61 -7.27
CA ALA A 151 17.56 32.86 -6.85
C ALA A 151 17.34 32.18 -5.49
N GLY A 152 17.90 30.98 -5.31
CA GLY A 152 17.89 30.25 -4.04
C GLY A 152 17.35 28.83 -4.17
N LEU A 153 16.50 28.43 -3.23
CA LEU A 153 15.94 27.07 -3.13
C LEU A 153 14.67 26.85 -3.96
N TRP A 154 14.24 27.85 -4.73
CA TRP A 154 13.06 27.75 -5.59
C TRP A 154 13.35 26.94 -6.85
N SER A 155 12.35 26.22 -7.32
CA SER A 155 12.35 25.64 -8.65
C SER A 155 12.46 26.72 -9.72
N GLN A 156 12.84 26.31 -10.94
CA GLN A 156 12.56 27.08 -12.14
C GLN A 156 11.06 27.40 -12.24
N THR A 157 10.71 28.48 -12.95
CA THR A 157 9.30 28.82 -13.16
C THR A 157 8.66 27.74 -14.03
N GLY A 158 7.55 27.22 -13.53
CA GLY A 158 6.70 26.26 -14.23
C GLY A 158 5.26 26.76 -14.26
N PHE A 159 4.37 25.88 -14.72
CA PHE A 159 2.95 26.19 -14.85
C PHE A 159 2.14 25.32 -13.91
N HIS A 160 1.26 25.96 -13.13
CA HIS A 160 0.40 25.30 -12.16
C HIS A 160 -1.06 25.31 -12.61
N ARG A 161 -1.73 24.20 -12.33
CA ARG A 161 -3.19 24.10 -12.29
C ARG A 161 -3.61 23.28 -11.08
N SER A 162 -4.81 23.53 -10.58
CA SER A 162 -5.47 22.65 -9.60
C SER A 162 -6.76 22.07 -10.16
N HIS A 163 -7.08 20.82 -9.79
CA HIS A 163 -8.34 20.16 -10.11
C HIS A 163 -8.84 19.30 -8.94
N ALA A 164 -10.06 18.76 -9.07
CA ALA A 164 -10.64 17.91 -8.04
C ALA A 164 -9.84 16.60 -7.91
N GLY A 165 -9.61 16.16 -6.68
CA GLY A 165 -8.92 14.91 -6.40
C GLY A 165 -9.77 13.71 -6.84
N GLY A 166 -9.23 12.90 -7.74
CA GLY A 166 -9.94 11.80 -8.41
C GLY A 166 -10.02 11.96 -9.92
N ASP A 167 -9.85 13.18 -10.44
CA ASP A 167 -9.60 13.36 -11.87
C ASP A 167 -8.22 12.78 -12.23
N PRO A 168 -8.04 12.20 -13.43
CA PRO A 168 -6.74 11.70 -13.86
C PRO A 168 -5.74 12.86 -13.89
N SER A 169 -4.48 12.56 -13.55
CA SER A 169 -3.38 13.52 -13.68
C SER A 169 -3.43 14.15 -15.07
N ILE A 170 -3.42 15.47 -15.11
CA ILE A 170 -3.30 16.21 -16.37
C ILE A 170 -1.87 16.06 -16.83
N ASP A 171 -1.68 15.61 -18.08
CA ASP A 171 -0.38 15.65 -18.72
C ASP A 171 -0.12 17.06 -19.26
N CYS A 172 1.03 17.62 -18.90
CA CYS A 172 1.49 18.92 -19.39
C CYS A 172 1.86 18.89 -20.88
N GLY A 173 2.01 17.68 -21.44
CA GLY A 173 2.43 17.46 -22.82
C GLY A 173 3.95 17.42 -22.98
N PRO A 174 4.43 17.26 -24.23
CA PRO A 174 5.87 17.13 -24.50
C PRO A 174 6.63 18.40 -24.12
N GLY A 175 7.85 18.23 -23.61
CA GLY A 175 8.71 19.35 -23.18
C GLY A 175 8.54 19.78 -21.73
N PHE A 176 7.60 19.16 -21.00
CA PHE A 176 7.38 19.40 -19.58
C PHE A 176 7.65 18.16 -18.73
N THR A 177 8.15 18.38 -17.52
CA THR A 177 8.12 17.40 -16.44
C THR A 177 6.94 17.72 -15.53
N THR A 178 5.95 16.83 -15.50
CA THR A 178 4.76 16.95 -14.66
C THR A 178 5.06 16.45 -13.25
N THR A 179 4.80 17.29 -12.24
CA THR A 179 4.80 16.89 -10.83
C THR A 179 3.41 17.12 -10.24
N THR A 180 2.84 16.12 -9.58
CA THR A 180 1.52 16.23 -8.95
C THR A 180 1.67 16.33 -7.44
N PHE A 181 1.10 17.38 -6.86
CA PHE A 181 0.95 17.55 -5.43
C PHE A 181 -0.52 17.50 -5.04
N HIS A 182 -0.79 17.41 -3.75
CA HIS A 182 -2.15 17.23 -3.25
C HIS A 182 -2.48 18.13 -2.07
N ALA A 183 -3.76 18.46 -1.92
CA ALA A 183 -4.28 19.21 -0.78
C ALA A 183 -5.62 18.64 -0.30
N GLY A 184 -5.89 18.81 0.99
CA GLY A 184 -7.13 18.38 1.63
C GLY A 184 -7.31 16.87 1.66
N ILE A 185 -6.44 16.15 2.37
CA ILE A 185 -6.60 14.69 2.57
C ILE A 185 -7.96 14.40 3.22
N GLN A 186 -8.70 13.46 2.66
CA GLN A 186 -10.05 13.13 3.09
C GLN A 186 -10.05 11.95 4.07
N PRO A 187 -10.97 11.96 5.06
CA PRO A 187 -11.21 10.79 5.87
C PRO A 187 -11.79 9.68 4.99
N THR A 188 -11.31 8.46 5.20
CA THR A 188 -11.81 7.29 4.48
C THR A 188 -13.14 6.82 5.08
N VAL A 189 -14.08 6.48 4.20
CA VAL A 189 -15.37 5.90 4.56
C VAL A 189 -15.26 4.37 4.53
N GLY A 190 -15.88 3.70 5.50
CA GLY A 190 -15.90 2.23 5.54
C GLY A 190 -14.70 1.58 6.25
N ASP A 191 -13.79 2.37 6.81
CA ASP A 191 -12.74 1.86 7.69
C ASP A 191 -13.34 1.10 8.87
N SER A 192 -12.86 -0.13 9.10
CA SER A 192 -13.34 -0.97 10.18
C SER A 192 -12.22 -1.79 10.81
N CYS A 193 -12.45 -2.13 12.08
CA CYS A 193 -11.63 -3.05 12.84
C CYS A 193 -12.53 -4.17 13.33
N ALA A 194 -12.15 -5.42 13.06
CA ALA A 194 -12.86 -6.60 13.51
C ALA A 194 -11.94 -7.48 14.36
N CYS A 195 -12.53 -8.36 15.16
CA CYS A 195 -11.79 -9.41 15.85
C CYS A 195 -12.06 -10.75 15.17
N THR A 196 -11.01 -11.50 14.91
CA THR A 196 -11.10 -12.90 14.50
C THR A 196 -10.54 -13.79 15.60
N CYS A 197 -11.05 -15.01 15.66
CA CYS A 197 -10.62 -16.02 16.61
C CYS A 197 -9.94 -17.16 15.87
N GLU A 198 -8.76 -17.53 16.34
CA GLU A 198 -8.08 -18.74 15.86
C GLU A 198 -8.75 -20.00 16.42
N PRO A 199 -8.51 -21.18 15.82
CA PRO A 199 -8.97 -22.45 16.38
C PRO A 199 -8.49 -22.64 17.84
N PRO A 200 -9.27 -23.34 18.68
CA PRO A 200 -8.93 -23.52 20.09
C PRO A 200 -7.65 -24.33 20.27
N THR A 201 -6.83 -23.90 21.23
CA THR A 201 -5.60 -24.59 21.62
C THR A 201 -5.57 -24.81 23.14
N GLY A 202 -4.76 -25.77 23.58
CA GLY A 202 -4.64 -26.11 25.01
C GLY A 202 -5.86 -26.84 25.59
N GLY A 203 -6.72 -27.41 24.73
CA GLY A 203 -7.76 -28.33 25.16
C GLY A 203 -7.18 -29.63 25.70
N SER A 204 -7.92 -30.32 26.57
CA SER A 204 -7.48 -31.56 27.18
C SER A 204 -8.60 -32.60 27.27
N CYS A 205 -8.23 -33.84 27.07
CA CYS A 205 -9.11 -35.00 27.20
C CYS A 205 -8.77 -35.74 28.49
N GLY A 206 -9.81 -36.11 29.22
CA GLY A 206 -9.74 -37.14 30.24
C GLY A 206 -9.94 -38.49 29.59
N ASP A 207 -9.30 -39.50 30.17
CA ASP A 207 -9.27 -40.86 29.70
C ASP A 207 -9.80 -41.83 30.75
N SER A 208 -10.61 -42.79 30.30
CA SER A 208 -10.92 -43.98 31.09
C SER A 208 -10.73 -45.20 30.21
N VAL A 209 -9.52 -45.36 29.68
CA VAL A 209 -9.14 -46.53 28.89
C VAL A 209 -8.63 -47.61 29.81
N ARG A 210 -9.09 -48.84 29.58
CA ARG A 210 -8.77 -50.00 30.40
C ARG A 210 -8.50 -51.21 29.53
N HIS A 211 -7.57 -52.04 29.96
CA HIS A 211 -7.33 -53.35 29.34
C HIS A 211 -7.76 -54.48 30.28
N TYR A 212 -8.11 -55.62 29.68
CA TYR A 212 -8.68 -56.79 30.35
C TYR A 212 -7.97 -58.06 29.93
N SER A 213 -7.90 -59.03 30.83
CA SER A 213 -7.28 -60.32 30.57
C SER A 213 -8.16 -61.33 29.82
N VAL A 214 -9.31 -60.88 29.30
CA VAL A 214 -10.33 -61.68 28.61
C VAL A 214 -10.83 -60.93 27.39
N LYS A 215 -11.45 -61.61 26.41
CA LYS A 215 -11.90 -60.99 25.14
C LYS A 215 -13.10 -60.04 25.23
N ASP A 216 -13.91 -60.17 26.27
CA ASP A 216 -15.23 -59.51 26.33
C ASP A 216 -15.25 -58.26 27.23
N CYS A 217 -14.08 -57.65 27.50
CA CYS A 217 -13.92 -56.48 28.39
C CYS A 217 -14.62 -56.63 29.75
N ALA A 218 -14.54 -57.83 30.33
CA ALA A 218 -15.21 -58.20 31.56
C ALA A 218 -14.22 -58.45 32.70
N GLY A 219 -14.65 -58.18 33.93
CA GLY A 219 -13.88 -58.50 35.14
C GLY A 219 -12.81 -57.48 35.50
N ALA A 220 -11.69 -57.96 36.06
CA ALA A 220 -10.62 -57.11 36.55
C ALA A 220 -9.95 -56.37 35.38
N SER A 221 -9.77 -55.07 35.54
CA SER A 221 -9.13 -54.20 34.55
C SER A 221 -7.99 -53.41 35.16
N LYS A 222 -7.10 -52.95 34.29
CA LYS A 222 -6.04 -52.00 34.59
C LYS A 222 -6.20 -50.77 33.69
N PRO A 223 -5.99 -49.55 34.21
CA PRO A 223 -6.03 -48.35 33.40
C PRO A 223 -4.88 -48.38 32.37
N VAL A 224 -5.07 -47.69 31.25
CA VAL A 224 -3.99 -47.29 30.34
C VAL A 224 -3.90 -45.78 30.36
N SER A 225 -2.76 -45.25 30.79
CA SER A 225 -2.57 -43.81 30.93
C SER A 225 -2.09 -43.16 29.62
N GLN A 226 -2.54 -41.92 29.37
CA GLN A 226 -2.05 -41.14 28.23
C GLN A 226 -0.53 -40.92 28.25
N GLY A 227 0.15 -41.25 27.14
CA GLY A 227 1.58 -41.00 26.92
C GLY A 227 2.52 -41.83 27.79
N ILE A 228 2.00 -42.76 28.60
CA ILE A 228 2.80 -43.68 29.40
C ILE A 228 2.80 -45.04 28.69
N CYS A 229 4.00 -45.58 28.47
CA CYS A 229 4.16 -46.92 27.93
C CYS A 229 4.02 -47.95 29.06
N GLU A 230 2.82 -48.52 29.21
CA GLU A 230 2.49 -49.42 30.31
C GLU A 230 2.53 -50.87 29.83
N PRO A 231 3.05 -51.81 30.63
CA PRO A 231 3.07 -53.22 30.26
C PRO A 231 1.63 -53.75 30.15
N ALA A 232 1.31 -54.39 29.02
CA ALA A 232 0.14 -55.24 28.90
C ALA A 232 0.46 -56.52 29.65
N GLU A 233 0.11 -56.59 30.95
CA GLU A 233 0.68 -57.58 31.86
C GLU A 233 0.72 -59.00 31.25
N ASN A 234 1.96 -59.49 31.08
CA ASN A 234 2.38 -60.82 30.68
C ASN A 234 1.53 -61.50 29.58
N SER A 235 1.23 -60.80 28.49
CA SER A 235 0.58 -61.37 27.27
C SER A 235 -0.88 -61.81 27.44
N ALA A 236 -1.53 -61.46 28.55
CA ALA A 236 -2.91 -61.85 28.83
C ALA A 236 -3.94 -60.78 28.44
N ALA A 237 -3.53 -59.55 28.14
CA ALA A 237 -4.46 -58.52 27.71
C ALA A 237 -5.08 -58.92 26.36
N GLU A 238 -6.34 -59.35 26.41
CA GLU A 238 -7.07 -59.88 25.25
C GLU A 238 -8.05 -58.86 24.67
N SER A 239 -8.45 -57.87 25.47
CA SER A 239 -9.32 -56.79 25.02
C SER A 239 -9.08 -55.49 25.77
N TYR A 240 -9.61 -54.41 25.21
CA TYR A 240 -9.67 -53.10 25.85
C TYR A 240 -11.00 -52.43 25.53
N ASP A 241 -11.42 -51.56 26.44
CA ASP A 241 -12.47 -50.58 26.19
C ASP A 241 -12.04 -49.23 26.75
N GLY A 242 -12.74 -48.19 26.34
CA GLY A 242 -12.47 -46.88 26.88
C GLY A 242 -13.24 -45.79 26.19
N ASN A 243 -13.51 -44.74 26.94
CA ASN A 243 -14.12 -43.54 26.42
C ASN A 243 -13.23 -42.34 26.75
N LEU A 244 -13.21 -41.38 25.83
CA LEU A 244 -12.55 -40.10 26.04
C LEU A 244 -13.60 -39.07 26.43
N GLN A 245 -13.29 -38.26 27.42
CA GLN A 245 -14.19 -37.22 27.90
C GLN A 245 -13.49 -35.87 27.80
N LEU A 246 -14.18 -34.87 27.28
CA LEU A 246 -13.62 -33.54 27.20
C LEU A 246 -13.52 -32.93 28.60
N VAL A 247 -12.30 -32.62 29.03
CA VAL A 247 -12.03 -32.02 30.35
C VAL A 247 -11.91 -30.50 30.23
N SER A 248 -11.30 -30.02 29.15
CA SER A 248 -11.18 -28.61 28.83
C SER A 248 -11.28 -28.39 27.33
N THR A 249 -12.06 -27.40 26.93
CA THR A 249 -12.17 -26.94 25.54
C THR A 249 -10.97 -26.11 25.08
N GLY A 250 -10.11 -25.68 26.01
CA GLY A 250 -8.98 -24.78 25.72
C GLY A 250 -9.42 -23.32 25.54
N ASN A 251 -8.58 -22.54 24.89
CA ASN A 251 -8.83 -21.13 24.59
C ASN A 251 -8.50 -20.81 23.13
N CYS A 252 -9.18 -19.82 22.57
CA CYS A 252 -8.84 -19.27 21.25
C CYS A 252 -8.00 -17.99 21.41
N ALA A 253 -6.95 -17.86 20.62
CA ALA A 253 -6.25 -16.59 20.48
C ALA A 253 -7.13 -15.63 19.67
N SER A 254 -7.15 -14.36 20.06
CA SER A 254 -7.86 -13.30 19.37
C SER A 254 -6.88 -12.43 18.58
N THR A 255 -7.28 -12.04 17.37
CA THR A 255 -6.49 -11.17 16.50
C THR A 255 -7.37 -10.04 15.99
N ALA A 256 -6.83 -8.81 16.01
CA ALA A 256 -7.49 -7.68 15.38
C ALA A 256 -7.17 -7.66 13.88
N VAL A 257 -8.19 -7.58 13.05
CA VAL A 257 -8.08 -7.49 11.60
C VAL A 257 -8.52 -6.10 11.17
N ALA A 258 -7.66 -5.44 10.40
CA ALA A 258 -7.91 -4.11 9.85
C ALA A 258 -8.46 -4.19 8.43
N SER A 259 -9.47 -3.37 8.14
CA SER A 259 -9.93 -3.09 6.79
C SER A 259 -9.97 -1.56 6.63
N PHE A 260 -8.95 -1.01 5.97
CA PHE A 260 -8.82 0.42 5.74
C PHE A 260 -8.80 0.71 4.25
N ALA A 261 -9.65 1.63 3.80
CA ALA A 261 -9.59 2.10 2.42
C ALA A 261 -8.36 3.00 2.22
N GLN A 262 -7.89 3.13 0.98
CA GLN A 262 -6.83 4.09 0.67
C GLN A 262 -7.34 5.53 0.87
N PRO A 263 -6.55 6.41 1.49
CA PRO A 263 -6.88 7.83 1.60
C PRO A 263 -6.98 8.48 0.23
N THR A 264 -7.91 9.41 0.10
CA THR A 264 -8.07 10.25 -1.10
C THR A 264 -7.75 11.70 -0.77
N TRP A 265 -7.45 12.47 -1.80
CA TRP A 265 -7.22 13.91 -1.69
C TRP A 265 -8.42 14.66 -2.27
N MET A 266 -8.71 15.86 -1.75
CA MET A 266 -9.78 16.71 -2.29
C MET A 266 -9.34 17.45 -3.55
N ILE A 267 -8.06 17.81 -3.63
CA ILE A 267 -7.50 18.63 -4.71
C ILE A 267 -6.15 18.05 -5.13
N ALA A 268 -5.94 17.94 -6.44
CA ALA A 268 -4.63 17.71 -7.03
C ALA A 268 -4.11 19.02 -7.65
N HIS A 269 -2.79 19.20 -7.61
CA HIS A 269 -2.07 20.36 -8.10
C HIS A 269 -0.97 19.90 -9.05
N GLU A 270 -1.14 20.14 -10.33
CA GLU A 270 -0.19 19.77 -11.38
C GLU A 270 0.75 20.93 -11.58
N PHE A 271 2.04 20.65 -11.47
CA PHE A 271 3.10 21.60 -11.71
C PHE A 271 3.98 21.12 -12.86
N CYS A 272 3.87 21.82 -13.99
CA CYS A 272 4.56 21.56 -15.24
C CYS A 272 5.85 22.35 -15.31
N ARG A 273 7.00 21.67 -15.24
CA ARG A 273 8.31 22.33 -15.34
C ARG A 273 8.84 22.21 -16.77
N PRO A 274 9.11 23.32 -17.48
CA PRO A 274 9.67 23.25 -18.81
C PRO A 274 11.09 22.68 -18.79
N ALA A 275 11.49 21.96 -19.83
CA ALA A 275 12.83 21.40 -19.96
C ALA A 275 13.88 22.42 -20.41
N LEU A 276 13.46 23.50 -21.08
CA LEU A 276 14.31 24.52 -21.69
C LEU A 276 13.76 25.93 -21.40
N GLN A 277 14.64 26.92 -21.32
CA GLN A 277 14.33 28.33 -21.06
C GLN A 277 15.15 29.22 -22.01
N GLY A 278 14.49 30.16 -22.67
CA GLY A 278 15.09 31.11 -23.61
C GLY A 278 15.19 32.55 -23.05
N GLY A 279 15.71 33.45 -23.89
CA GLY A 279 15.83 34.88 -23.67
C GLY A 279 14.75 35.72 -24.35
N GLY A 280 15.08 36.96 -24.72
CA GLY A 280 14.15 37.87 -25.41
C GLY A 280 13.07 38.51 -24.53
N CYS A 281 13.08 38.25 -23.22
CA CYS A 281 12.13 38.83 -22.28
C CYS A 281 12.68 40.08 -21.56
N PRO A 282 11.82 40.99 -21.08
CA PRO A 282 12.24 42.12 -20.24
C PRO A 282 13.00 41.67 -18.98
N ASP A 283 13.81 42.55 -18.41
CA ASP A 283 14.57 42.28 -17.19
C ASP A 283 13.68 41.69 -16.07
N GLY A 284 14.11 40.56 -15.51
CA GLY A 284 13.38 39.83 -14.47
C GLY A 284 12.37 38.80 -15.00
N ASN A 285 12.25 38.63 -16.31
CA ASN A 285 11.43 37.61 -16.95
C ASN A 285 12.29 36.61 -17.76
N GLU A 286 11.74 35.41 -17.97
CA GLU A 286 12.34 34.35 -18.77
C GLU A 286 11.34 33.82 -19.81
N CYS A 287 11.85 33.36 -20.96
CA CYS A 287 11.03 32.79 -22.02
C CYS A 287 10.82 31.31 -21.75
N VAL A 288 9.56 30.89 -21.62
CA VAL A 288 9.19 29.50 -21.36
C VAL A 288 8.19 28.99 -22.40
N PRO A 289 8.24 27.69 -22.75
CA PRO A 289 7.19 27.07 -23.55
C PRO A 289 5.84 27.21 -22.84
N LYS A 290 4.77 27.37 -23.62
CA LYS A 290 3.40 27.30 -23.13
C LYS A 290 2.98 25.82 -23.00
N PRO A 291 2.41 25.40 -21.87
CA PRO A 291 1.76 24.10 -21.75
C PRO A 291 0.49 24.03 -22.61
N ASP A 292 -0.13 22.85 -22.69
CA ASP A 292 -1.35 22.62 -23.46
C ASP A 292 -2.41 23.71 -23.21
N ALA A 293 -2.78 24.40 -24.29
CA ALA A 293 -3.73 25.52 -24.31
C ALA A 293 -5.17 25.10 -23.96
N SER A 294 -5.44 23.79 -23.86
CA SER A 294 -6.72 23.24 -23.39
C SER A 294 -7.05 23.65 -21.96
N TYR A 295 -6.06 24.13 -21.20
CA TYR A 295 -6.21 24.53 -19.80
C TYR A 295 -5.70 25.93 -19.52
N SER A 296 -6.23 26.54 -18.47
CA SER A 296 -5.71 27.80 -17.92
C SER A 296 -4.60 27.48 -16.91
N TRP A 297 -3.43 28.05 -17.15
CA TRP A 297 -2.21 27.80 -16.38
C TRP A 297 -1.69 29.10 -15.77
N ASN A 298 -1.22 29.03 -14.52
CA ASN A 298 -0.56 30.14 -13.85
C ASN A 298 0.95 29.87 -13.78
N ALA A 299 1.79 30.87 -14.05
CA ALA A 299 3.22 30.72 -13.83
C ALA A 299 3.52 30.68 -12.33
N CYS A 300 4.28 29.70 -11.88
CA CYS A 300 4.54 29.45 -10.48
C CYS A 300 5.95 28.94 -10.23
N VAL A 301 6.40 29.07 -8.99
CA VAL A 301 7.61 28.45 -8.46
C VAL A 301 7.25 27.53 -7.29
N GLU A 302 8.04 26.47 -7.15
CA GLU A 302 7.86 25.45 -6.13
C GLU A 302 9.07 25.44 -5.19
N GLN A 303 8.82 25.21 -3.90
CA GLN A 303 9.87 24.93 -2.94
C GLN A 303 9.39 23.91 -1.91
N SER A 304 10.26 22.95 -1.55
CA SER A 304 10.00 22.02 -0.45
C SER A 304 9.85 22.74 0.88
N GLY A 305 8.89 22.28 1.70
CA GLY A 305 8.56 22.86 2.99
C GLY A 305 7.56 24.01 2.90
N ASP A 306 7.33 24.64 4.04
CA ASP A 306 6.53 25.86 4.15
C ASP A 306 7.43 27.09 3.95
N ALA A 307 7.24 27.80 2.83
CA ALA A 307 8.03 28.96 2.45
C ALA A 307 7.15 30.21 2.26
N ALA A 308 7.74 31.39 2.43
CA ALA A 308 7.07 32.65 2.10
C ALA A 308 7.20 32.92 0.61
N CYS A 309 6.11 33.31 -0.05
CA CYS A 309 6.15 33.52 -1.48
C CYS A 309 6.97 34.74 -1.89
N PRO A 310 7.75 34.66 -2.99
CA PRO A 310 8.40 35.81 -3.59
C PRO A 310 7.37 36.84 -4.07
N THR A 311 7.76 38.11 -4.12
CA THR A 311 6.86 39.22 -4.49
C THR A 311 6.21 39.04 -5.87
N ALA A 312 6.91 38.45 -6.84
CA ALA A 312 6.37 38.19 -8.18
C ALA A 312 5.33 37.04 -8.21
N PHE A 313 5.26 36.23 -7.16
CA PHE A 313 4.46 35.01 -7.08
C PHE A 313 3.57 35.01 -5.82
N GLY A 314 2.75 36.05 -5.65
CA GLY A 314 2.03 36.31 -4.40
C GLY A 314 0.95 35.29 -3.99
N SER A 315 0.49 34.42 -4.89
CA SER A 315 -0.56 33.43 -4.61
C SER A 315 0.03 32.13 -4.06
N LYS A 316 -0.14 31.88 -2.76
CA LYS A 316 0.43 30.72 -2.06
C LYS A 316 -0.53 29.52 -2.00
N PHE A 317 -0.03 28.34 -2.32
CA PHE A 317 -0.65 27.05 -2.02
C PHE A 317 0.31 26.20 -1.17
N THR A 318 -0.21 25.66 -0.07
CA THR A 318 0.49 24.62 0.71
C THR A 318 -0.03 23.27 0.25
N VAL A 319 0.87 22.46 -0.32
CA VAL A 319 0.54 21.19 -0.96
C VAL A 319 1.46 20.09 -0.45
N HIS A 320 1.14 18.83 -0.75
CA HIS A 320 1.82 17.66 -0.21
C HIS A 320 2.14 16.65 -1.31
N ALA A 321 3.37 16.12 -1.30
CA ALA A 321 3.76 15.05 -2.22
C ALA A 321 3.30 13.67 -1.72
N ALA A 322 3.06 13.51 -0.42
CA ALA A 322 2.74 12.24 0.20
C ALA A 322 1.79 12.37 1.41
N TYR A 323 1.44 11.23 1.99
CA TYR A 323 0.80 11.14 3.29
C TYR A 323 1.44 10.05 4.15
N ALA A 324 1.37 10.23 5.46
CA ALA A 324 1.70 9.20 6.43
C ALA A 324 0.40 8.58 6.96
N ASP A 325 0.29 7.26 6.82
CA ASP A 325 -0.83 6.48 7.34
C ASP A 325 -0.37 5.63 8.52
N THR A 326 -0.88 5.97 9.70
CA THR A 326 -0.59 5.27 10.96
C THR A 326 -1.81 4.52 11.49
N ARG A 327 -2.87 4.40 10.68
CA ARG A 327 -4.08 3.71 11.09
C ARG A 327 -3.77 2.25 11.42
N ALA A 328 -4.26 1.82 12.56
CA ALA A 328 -4.14 0.45 13.05
C ALA A 328 -5.38 0.07 13.86
N CYS A 329 -5.54 -1.23 14.10
CA CYS A 329 -6.55 -1.75 15.01
C CYS A 329 -5.89 -2.13 16.35
N ASN A 330 -6.50 -1.68 17.44
CA ASN A 330 -6.08 -2.05 18.79
C ASN A 330 -6.57 -3.47 19.12
N PRO A 331 -5.69 -4.44 19.38
CA PRO A 331 -6.10 -5.78 19.77
C PRO A 331 -6.59 -5.87 21.21
N ALA A 332 -6.35 -4.86 22.06
CA ALA A 332 -6.66 -4.93 23.49
C ALA A 332 -8.15 -5.14 23.81
N GLY A 333 -9.05 -4.78 22.88
CA GLY A 333 -10.48 -5.02 23.02
C GLY A 333 -10.97 -6.33 22.39
N CYS A 334 -10.10 -7.12 21.77
CA CYS A 334 -10.48 -8.40 21.17
C CYS A 334 -10.50 -9.52 22.20
N GLY A 335 -11.68 -10.12 22.33
CA GLY A 335 -11.91 -11.36 23.05
C GLY A 335 -12.44 -12.43 22.10
N CYS A 336 -12.23 -13.68 22.53
CA CYS A 336 -12.88 -14.84 21.97
C CYS A 336 -13.60 -15.56 23.11
N GLY A 337 -14.86 -15.91 22.85
CA GLY A 337 -15.67 -16.67 23.80
C GLY A 337 -15.16 -18.10 23.97
N THR A 338 -15.78 -18.84 24.89
CA THR A 338 -15.45 -20.23 25.15
C THR A 338 -15.58 -21.08 23.87
N PRO A 339 -14.59 -21.94 23.55
CA PRO A 339 -14.68 -22.78 22.36
C PRO A 339 -15.86 -23.74 22.40
N SER A 340 -16.51 -23.91 21.25
CA SER A 340 -17.65 -24.81 21.04
C SER A 340 -17.34 -25.83 19.94
N GLY A 341 -17.96 -27.02 20.01
CA GLY A 341 -17.74 -28.08 19.01
C GLY A 341 -16.39 -28.78 19.11
N VAL A 342 -15.67 -28.62 20.22
CA VAL A 342 -14.44 -29.37 20.51
C VAL A 342 -14.82 -30.79 20.90
N SER A 343 -14.16 -31.79 20.33
CA SER A 343 -14.30 -33.19 20.70
C SER A 343 -12.96 -33.81 21.05
N CYS A 344 -13.00 -34.93 21.77
CA CYS A 344 -11.82 -35.73 22.02
C CYS A 344 -11.68 -36.81 20.97
N ILE A 345 -10.47 -36.93 20.43
CA ILE A 345 -10.06 -38.07 19.63
C ILE A 345 -8.89 -38.74 20.31
N GLY A 346 -8.74 -40.02 20.07
CA GLY A 346 -7.57 -40.73 20.54
C GLY A 346 -7.55 -42.17 20.06
N THR A 347 -6.37 -42.75 20.21
CA THR A 347 -6.08 -44.10 19.78
C THR A 347 -5.25 -44.81 20.83
N LEU A 348 -5.44 -46.12 20.91
CA LEU A 348 -4.62 -47.01 21.71
C LEU A 348 -3.53 -47.61 20.84
N GLY A 349 -2.28 -47.30 21.16
CA GLY A 349 -1.10 -47.92 20.54
C GLY A 349 -0.75 -49.24 21.21
N GLN A 350 -0.27 -50.20 20.42
CA GLN A 350 0.15 -51.53 20.85
C GLN A 350 1.61 -51.75 20.45
N TYR A 351 2.45 -52.17 21.40
CA TYR A 351 3.91 -52.17 21.23
C TYR A 351 4.57 -53.44 21.76
N ALA A 352 5.74 -53.75 21.20
CA ALA A 352 6.57 -54.88 21.59
C ALA A 352 7.58 -54.52 22.70
N ASP A 353 7.85 -53.24 22.90
CA ASP A 353 8.89 -52.72 23.80
C ASP A 353 8.35 -51.67 24.78
N GLY A 354 9.00 -51.56 25.94
CA GLY A 354 8.60 -50.63 27.01
C GLY A 354 8.92 -49.16 26.74
N ALA A 355 9.51 -48.83 25.58
CA ALA A 355 9.66 -47.45 25.12
C ALA A 355 8.61 -47.08 24.06
N CYS A 356 7.65 -47.97 23.75
CA CYS A 356 6.58 -47.75 22.78
C CYS A 356 7.12 -47.30 21.41
N SER A 357 8.25 -47.86 20.99
CA SER A 357 8.93 -47.49 19.74
C SER A 357 8.65 -48.48 18.60
N VAL A 358 8.31 -49.72 18.92
CA VAL A 358 8.06 -50.82 17.98
C VAL A 358 6.58 -51.21 18.05
N ALA A 359 5.78 -50.62 17.17
CA ALA A 359 4.35 -50.92 17.09
C ALA A 359 4.11 -52.35 16.56
N THR A 360 3.20 -53.09 17.20
CA THR A 360 2.83 -54.46 16.78
C THR A 360 1.63 -54.49 15.83
N GLY A 361 1.00 -53.33 15.58
CA GLY A 361 -0.12 -53.18 14.68
C GLY A 361 -0.58 -51.72 14.56
N PRO A 362 -1.63 -51.45 13.77
CA PRO A 362 -2.21 -50.11 13.69
C PRO A 362 -2.79 -49.69 15.05
N ALA A 363 -2.76 -48.40 15.33
CA ALA A 363 -3.40 -47.86 16.53
C ALA A 363 -4.93 -48.07 16.44
N GLN A 364 -5.54 -48.47 17.54
CA GLN A 364 -6.94 -48.86 17.58
C GLN A 364 -7.81 -47.72 18.15
N PRO A 365 -9.09 -47.60 17.73
CA PRO A 365 -9.96 -46.50 18.14
C PRO A 365 -10.35 -46.59 19.62
N VAL A 366 -10.57 -45.45 20.26
CA VAL A 366 -11.15 -45.37 21.61
C VAL A 366 -12.56 -44.78 21.49
N ASP A 367 -13.54 -45.66 21.27
CA ASP A 367 -14.92 -45.32 20.89
C ASP A 367 -15.98 -45.83 21.89
N GLY A 368 -15.56 -46.32 23.05
CA GLY A 368 -16.42 -46.90 24.08
C GLY A 368 -16.86 -48.33 23.80
N GLN A 369 -16.44 -48.94 22.69
CA GLN A 369 -16.69 -50.35 22.43
C GLN A 369 -15.55 -51.23 22.96
N CYS A 370 -15.88 -52.49 23.19
CA CYS A 370 -14.89 -53.50 23.51
C CYS A 370 -14.21 -53.98 22.24
N HIS A 371 -12.88 -53.85 22.18
CA HIS A 371 -12.07 -54.26 21.04
C HIS A 371 -11.08 -55.33 21.48
N ALA A 372 -10.83 -56.32 20.63
CA ALA A 372 -9.80 -57.31 20.88
C ALA A 372 -8.41 -56.70 20.68
N LEU A 373 -7.47 -57.06 21.56
CA LEU A 373 -6.06 -56.70 21.41
C LEU A 373 -5.34 -57.75 20.56
N ASN A 374 -4.34 -57.29 19.80
CA ASN A 374 -3.34 -58.19 19.24
C ASN A 374 -2.35 -58.57 20.36
N ALA A 375 -1.46 -59.55 20.12
CA ALA A 375 -0.41 -59.89 21.07
C ALA A 375 0.56 -58.70 21.27
N ALA A 376 0.22 -57.80 22.18
CA ALA A 376 0.97 -56.61 22.55
C ALA A 376 1.64 -56.83 23.91
N ALA A 377 2.88 -56.37 24.05
CA ALA A 377 3.60 -56.41 25.32
C ALA A 377 3.41 -55.11 26.11
N PHE A 378 3.14 -54.00 25.42
CA PHE A 378 2.94 -52.68 26.01
C PHE A 378 1.81 -51.92 25.30
N LEU A 379 1.11 -51.07 26.05
CA LEU A 379 0.04 -50.22 25.58
C LEU A 379 0.34 -48.76 25.93
N SER A 380 -0.06 -47.85 25.06
CA SER A 380 -0.02 -46.41 25.36
C SER A 380 -1.20 -45.72 24.71
N LEU A 381 -1.89 -44.89 25.49
CA LEU A 381 -2.97 -44.07 24.98
C LEU A 381 -2.42 -42.76 24.40
N SER A 382 -2.92 -42.36 23.24
CA SER A 382 -2.72 -41.03 22.68
C SER A 382 -4.08 -40.36 22.52
N ALA A 383 -4.33 -39.28 23.26
CA ALA A 383 -5.58 -38.52 23.18
C ALA A 383 -5.30 -37.03 22.96
N SER A 384 -6.14 -36.38 22.17
CA SER A 384 -6.04 -34.95 21.86
C SER A 384 -7.42 -34.38 21.56
N THR A 385 -7.59 -33.07 21.77
CA THR A 385 -8.78 -32.37 21.31
C THR A 385 -8.71 -32.11 19.80
N GLN A 386 -9.83 -32.19 19.11
CA GLN A 386 -9.96 -31.87 17.69
C GLN A 386 -11.16 -30.96 17.43
N GLY A 387 -11.01 -30.10 16.43
CA GLY A 387 -12.08 -29.26 15.93
C GLY A 387 -12.44 -28.11 16.88
N GLY A 388 -13.65 -27.59 16.67
CA GLY A 388 -14.20 -26.49 17.43
C GLY A 388 -13.83 -25.10 16.90
N ALA A 389 -14.59 -24.11 17.35
CA ALA A 389 -14.44 -22.72 16.99
C ALA A 389 -14.89 -21.82 18.15
N CYS A 390 -14.38 -20.59 18.15
CA CYS A 390 -14.82 -19.54 19.06
C CYS A 390 -15.57 -18.46 18.30
N SER A 391 -16.65 -17.99 18.91
CA SER A 391 -17.29 -16.74 18.52
C SER A 391 -16.48 -15.58 19.06
N SER A 392 -16.32 -14.52 18.28
CA SER A 392 -15.76 -13.26 18.78
C SER A 392 -16.75 -12.62 19.76
N ASP A 393 -16.26 -12.21 20.92
CA ASP A 393 -17.04 -11.52 21.96
C ASP A 393 -16.47 -10.13 22.32
N GLY A 394 -15.37 -9.75 21.66
CA GLY A 394 -14.76 -8.43 21.79
C GLY A 394 -14.86 -7.55 20.55
N SER A 395 -14.34 -6.33 20.66
CA SER A 395 -14.28 -5.36 19.57
C SER A 395 -12.89 -4.73 19.49
N ALA A 396 -12.34 -4.67 18.28
CA ALA A 396 -11.11 -3.94 18.01
C ALA A 396 -11.45 -2.47 17.80
N THR A 397 -10.70 -1.56 18.42
CA THR A 397 -10.87 -0.12 18.23
C THR A 397 -9.87 0.40 17.22
N LYS A 398 -10.31 1.32 16.35
CA LYS A 398 -9.41 2.01 15.42
C LYS A 398 -8.52 2.98 16.20
N MET A 399 -7.25 3.04 15.84
CA MET A 399 -6.29 4.02 16.34
C MET A 399 -5.46 4.60 15.20
N GLY A 400 -4.65 5.61 15.52
CA GLY A 400 -3.83 6.30 14.54
C GLY A 400 -4.65 7.21 13.62
N SER A 401 -3.96 7.79 12.64
CA SER A 401 -4.55 8.75 11.72
C SER A 401 -3.83 8.73 10.38
N VAL A 402 -4.48 9.33 9.39
CA VAL A 402 -3.84 9.70 8.13
C VAL A 402 -3.54 11.19 8.20
N VAL A 403 -2.29 11.56 7.93
CA VAL A 403 -1.86 12.96 7.90
C VAL A 403 -1.08 13.22 6.63
N ALA A 404 -1.28 14.40 6.04
CA ALA A 404 -0.48 14.84 4.92
C ALA A 404 1.00 14.97 5.34
N SER A 405 1.91 14.58 4.46
CA SER A 405 3.36 14.61 4.71
C SER A 405 4.09 15.23 3.52
N GLU A 406 5.41 15.44 3.63
CA GLU A 406 6.22 16.05 2.58
C GLU A 406 5.59 17.37 2.07
N PRO A 407 5.50 18.39 2.93
CA PRO A 407 4.90 19.66 2.54
C PRO A 407 5.76 20.35 1.49
N HIS A 408 5.11 21.02 0.56
CA HIS A 408 5.69 21.91 -0.44
C HIS A 408 4.87 23.20 -0.52
N THR A 409 5.51 24.27 -0.98
CA THR A 409 4.87 25.55 -1.26
C THR A 409 4.91 25.81 -2.75
N LEU A 410 3.74 25.96 -3.36
CA LEU A 410 3.60 26.52 -4.70
C LEU A 410 3.25 28.01 -4.58
N CYS A 411 4.02 28.86 -5.22
CA CYS A 411 3.80 30.29 -5.28
C CYS A 411 3.55 30.69 -6.72
N CYS A 412 2.37 31.23 -6.99
CA CYS A 412 1.89 31.53 -8.33
C CYS A 412 1.72 33.02 -8.55
N GLN A 413 1.78 33.43 -9.81
CA GLN A 413 1.33 34.76 -10.19
C GLN A 413 -0.15 34.95 -9.78
N PRO A 414 -0.52 36.15 -9.29
CA PRO A 414 -1.86 36.45 -8.79
C PRO A 414 -2.95 36.52 -9.86
#